data_AF-A0AAV8Y225-F1
#
_entry.id   AF-A0AAV8Y225-F1
#
_cell.length_a   1.000
_cell.length_b   1.000
_cell.length_c   1.000
_cell.angle_alpha   90.00
_cell.angle_beta   90.00
_cell.angle_gamma   90.00
#
_symmetry.space_group_name_H-M   'P 1'
#
loop_
_entity.id
_entity.type
_entity.pdbx_description
1 polymer ?
#
loop_
_entity_poly.entity_id
_entity_poly.type
_entity_poly.pdbx_seq_one_letter_code
_entity_poly.pdbx_strand_id
1 'polypeptide(L)'
;MKSQLRKYSTRKTILWWPLSRGDRLQETLNMLKSALMFSKEKLNFIVVSEDRLIESFKEKLSEWKSFMNDGFTFRVLPLTFPSDNPLEWKKLFKPCAAQRLFLPNLLENVDSILYVDTDTLFLTPVESVWQHFYKFNASQMAALAPEHEDPNVGWYNRFAKHPYYGKLGVNSGVMLMNLTRMRAFRWREYVVPIYRKYKLQITWGDQDIINIIFHYHPDKLYIYSCRFNYRPDHCMYTSVCKPAESQGVAVIHGSRGFFHSEKQPIFQAVYRSFEEFQLGGDIYRDFYQPLEVYLEAAQNNNCGNIRYIFLKNIKKYMDIDFGNT
;
A
#
# COMPACT_ATOMS: atom_id res chain seq x y z
N MET A 1 1.93 -20.62 -27.33
CA MET A 1 2.00 -19.32 -26.62
C MET A 1 0.73 -18.91 -25.86
N LYS A 2 -0.31 -19.77 -25.73
CA LYS A 2 -1.52 -19.52 -24.89
C LYS A 2 -1.53 -20.27 -23.55
N SER A 3 -0.47 -21.01 -23.22
CA SER A 3 -0.42 -21.94 -22.08
C SER A 3 0.30 -21.43 -20.82
N GLN A 4 0.91 -20.24 -20.83
CA GLN A 4 1.59 -19.67 -19.65
C GLN A 4 0.80 -18.60 -18.89
N LEU A 5 -0.39 -18.20 -19.38
CA LEU A 5 -1.25 -17.22 -18.70
C LEU A 5 -2.22 -17.86 -17.68
N ARG A 6 -2.22 -19.19 -17.54
CA ARG A 6 -3.12 -19.95 -16.64
C ARG A 6 -2.50 -20.37 -15.29
N LYS A 7 -1.33 -19.84 -14.93
CA LYS A 7 -0.66 -20.12 -13.64
C LYS A 7 -0.52 -18.89 -12.74
N TYR A 8 -1.45 -17.93 -12.82
CA TYR A 8 -1.69 -17.10 -11.64
C TYR A 8 -2.49 -17.95 -10.68
N SER A 9 -1.84 -18.38 -9.59
CA SER A 9 -2.46 -19.12 -8.49
C SER A 9 -3.88 -18.60 -8.23
N THR A 10 -4.85 -19.51 -8.16
CA THR A 10 -6.24 -19.23 -7.76
C THR A 10 -6.35 -18.65 -6.34
N ARG A 11 -5.22 -18.44 -5.64
CA ARG A 11 -5.14 -17.75 -4.37
C ARG A 11 -4.45 -16.39 -4.56
N LYS A 12 -5.23 -15.31 -4.53
CA LYS A 12 -4.72 -13.94 -4.43
C LYS A 12 -3.99 -13.80 -3.09
N THR A 13 -2.67 -13.91 -3.12
CA THR A 13 -1.83 -13.72 -1.94
C THR A 13 -1.49 -12.25 -1.82
N ILE A 14 -2.07 -11.60 -0.81
CA ILE A 14 -1.74 -10.23 -0.49
C ILE A 14 -0.74 -10.29 0.66
N LEU A 15 0.41 -9.62 0.50
CA LEU A 15 1.43 -9.63 1.52
C LEU A 15 1.40 -8.32 2.29
N TRP A 16 1.19 -8.44 3.58
CA TRP A 16 1.01 -7.35 4.52
C TRP A 16 2.28 -7.23 5.35
N TRP A 17 2.77 -6.01 5.52
CA TRP A 17 4.01 -5.80 6.22
C TRP A 17 3.78 -4.88 7.42
N PRO A 18 3.60 -5.39 8.66
CA PRO A 18 3.67 -4.54 9.83
C PRO A 18 5.08 -4.03 10.06
N LEU A 19 5.26 -2.73 9.84
CA LEU A 19 6.29 -1.95 10.49
C LEU A 19 5.88 -1.71 11.95
N SER A 20 6.65 -2.23 12.91
CA SER A 20 6.36 -2.06 14.33
C SER A 20 7.35 -1.11 15.03
N ARG A 21 6.93 0.13 15.27
CA ARG A 21 7.42 0.94 16.40
C ARG A 21 6.27 1.78 16.93
N GLY A 22 5.63 1.36 18.03
CA GLY A 22 4.61 2.09 18.82
C GLY A 22 3.32 2.46 18.06
N ASP A 23 2.14 2.13 18.60
CA ASP A 23 0.80 2.35 18.00
C ASP A 23 0.47 1.77 16.61
N ARG A 24 1.45 1.25 15.85
CA ARG A 24 1.21 0.70 14.49
C ARG A 24 0.53 -0.69 14.41
N LEU A 25 0.29 -1.35 15.55
CA LEU A 25 -0.56 -2.55 15.59
C LEU A 25 -1.97 -2.20 15.09
N GLN A 26 -2.53 -1.11 15.62
CA GLN A 26 -3.87 -0.66 15.26
C GLN A 26 -3.95 -0.21 13.80
N GLU A 27 -2.93 0.51 13.31
CA GLU A 27 -2.84 0.86 11.88
C GLU A 27 -2.89 -0.38 10.99
N THR A 28 -2.07 -1.39 11.30
CA THR A 28 -2.04 -2.64 10.53
C THR A 28 -3.38 -3.38 10.59
N LEU A 29 -4.02 -3.43 11.77
CA LEU A 29 -5.33 -4.05 11.93
C LEU A 29 -6.40 -3.28 11.15
N ASN A 30 -6.42 -1.96 11.19
CA ASN A 30 -7.36 -1.13 10.42
C ASN A 30 -7.13 -1.29 8.91
N MET A 31 -5.88 -1.37 8.48
CA MET A 31 -5.49 -1.65 7.10
C MET A 31 -6.04 -3.02 6.66
N LEU A 32 -5.82 -4.08 7.44
CA LEU A 32 -6.37 -5.43 7.18
C LEU A 32 -7.90 -5.43 7.17
N LYS A 33 -8.52 -4.74 8.13
CA LYS A 33 -9.98 -4.56 8.24
C LYS A 33 -10.55 -3.92 6.97
N SER A 34 -9.92 -2.86 6.48
CA SER A 34 -10.35 -2.14 5.28
C SER A 34 -10.32 -3.00 4.01
N ALA A 35 -9.35 -3.92 3.90
CA ALA A 35 -9.34 -4.87 2.80
C ALA A 35 -10.41 -5.95 2.92
N LEU A 36 -10.61 -6.50 4.11
CA LEU A 36 -11.62 -7.54 4.33
C LEU A 36 -13.03 -7.03 4.06
N MET A 37 -13.31 -5.77 4.42
CA MET A 37 -14.65 -5.19 4.37
C MET A 37 -15.29 -5.20 2.97
N PHE A 38 -14.50 -4.99 1.91
CA PHE A 38 -15.02 -4.88 0.54
C PHE A 38 -14.56 -6.02 -0.39
N SER A 39 -13.64 -6.89 0.05
CA SER A 39 -13.14 -7.97 -0.81
C SER A 39 -14.20 -9.05 -1.00
N LYS A 40 -14.32 -9.54 -2.24
CA LYS A 40 -15.25 -10.62 -2.60
C LYS A 40 -14.53 -11.96 -2.68
N GLU A 41 -13.21 -11.93 -2.76
CA GLU A 41 -12.36 -13.10 -2.90
C GLU A 41 -11.70 -13.45 -1.58
N LYS A 42 -11.36 -14.73 -1.43
CA LYS A 42 -10.59 -15.19 -0.28
C LYS A 42 -9.18 -14.58 -0.32
N LEU A 43 -8.89 -13.76 0.68
CA LEU A 43 -7.57 -13.14 0.82
C LEU A 43 -6.62 -14.07 1.56
N ASN A 44 -5.34 -14.07 1.16
CA ASN A 44 -4.29 -14.71 1.93
C ASN A 44 -3.30 -13.65 2.40
N PHE A 45 -3.22 -13.45 3.71
CA PHE A 45 -2.36 -12.48 4.37
C PHE A 45 -1.05 -13.12 4.80
N ILE A 46 0.05 -12.42 4.59
CA ILE A 46 1.32 -12.73 5.23
C ILE A 46 1.71 -11.47 5.93
N VAL A 47 1.87 -11.51 7.24
CA VAL A 47 2.08 -10.37 8.15
C VAL A 47 3.47 -10.55 8.72
N VAL A 48 4.42 -9.69 8.42
CA VAL A 48 5.79 -9.81 8.97
C VAL A 48 6.10 -8.78 10.03
N SER A 49 6.34 -9.23 11.26
CA SER A 49 6.34 -8.40 12.46
C SER A 49 7.57 -8.62 13.33
N GLU A 50 7.87 -7.67 14.23
CA GLU A 50 8.72 -7.92 15.40
C GLU A 50 8.12 -9.00 16.30
N ASP A 51 8.99 -9.81 16.91
CA ASP A 51 8.63 -10.97 17.73
C ASP A 51 7.59 -10.65 18.81
N ARG A 52 7.71 -9.49 19.47
CA ARG A 52 6.79 -9.07 20.54
C ARG A 52 5.33 -8.84 20.11
N LEU A 53 5.06 -8.60 18.82
CA LEU A 53 3.70 -8.36 18.29
C LEU A 53 3.13 -9.59 17.57
N ILE A 54 3.93 -10.63 17.34
CA ILE A 54 3.51 -11.82 16.58
C ILE A 54 2.28 -12.46 17.22
N GLU A 55 2.29 -12.66 18.53
CA GLU A 55 1.17 -13.30 19.23
C GLU A 55 -0.09 -12.42 19.20
N SER A 56 0.04 -11.10 19.40
CA SER A 56 -1.10 -10.18 19.28
C SER A 56 -1.76 -10.20 17.89
N PHE A 57 -0.96 -10.29 16.81
CA PHE A 57 -1.50 -10.47 15.46
C PHE A 57 -2.17 -11.82 15.29
N LYS A 58 -1.56 -12.91 15.77
CA LYS A 58 -2.13 -14.25 15.68
C LYS A 58 -3.46 -14.35 16.43
N GLU A 59 -3.55 -13.82 17.64
CA GLU A 59 -4.76 -13.80 18.44
C GLU A 59 -5.88 -13.07 17.70
N LYS A 60 -5.64 -11.80 17.30
CA LYS A 60 -6.68 -10.99 16.66
C LYS A 60 -7.11 -11.53 15.29
N LEU A 61 -6.17 -12.01 14.48
CA LEU A 61 -6.50 -12.58 13.17
C LEU A 61 -7.15 -13.97 13.28
N SER A 62 -6.86 -14.75 14.32
CA SER A 62 -7.56 -16.01 14.59
C SER A 62 -9.01 -15.76 15.03
N GLU A 63 -9.23 -14.75 15.87
CA GLU A 63 -10.56 -14.27 16.24
C GLU A 63 -11.34 -13.84 14.99
N TRP A 64 -10.77 -13.00 14.13
CA TRP A 64 -11.42 -12.57 12.89
C TRP A 64 -11.73 -13.71 11.93
N LYS A 65 -10.79 -14.63 11.80
CA LYS A 65 -10.94 -15.80 10.92
C LYS A 65 -12.09 -16.72 11.37
N SER A 66 -12.32 -16.85 12.69
CA SER A 66 -13.34 -17.75 13.23
C SER A 66 -14.76 -17.25 12.92
N PHE A 67 -15.05 -15.96 13.13
CA PHE A 67 -16.37 -15.41 12.85
C PHE A 67 -16.61 -15.12 11.36
N MET A 68 -15.56 -14.98 10.55
CA MET A 68 -15.66 -14.83 9.09
C MET A 68 -15.73 -16.16 8.33
N ASN A 69 -15.92 -17.30 9.01
CA ASN A 69 -16.06 -18.63 8.41
C ASN A 69 -14.97 -18.94 7.36
N ASP A 70 -13.69 -18.79 7.74
CA ASP A 70 -12.53 -18.98 6.85
C ASP A 70 -12.48 -18.06 5.62
N GLY A 71 -13.09 -16.86 5.69
CA GLY A 71 -13.08 -15.84 4.61
C GLY A 71 -11.68 -15.35 4.20
N PHE A 72 -10.66 -15.58 5.02
CA PHE A 72 -9.26 -15.33 4.68
C PHE A 72 -8.32 -16.36 5.34
N THR A 73 -7.08 -16.44 4.86
CA THR A 73 -5.99 -17.14 5.54
C THR A 73 -4.91 -16.15 5.93
N PHE A 74 -4.12 -16.47 6.96
CA PHE A 74 -3.00 -15.62 7.33
C PHE A 74 -1.77 -16.43 7.78
N ARG A 75 -0.60 -15.80 7.69
CA ARG A 75 0.65 -16.24 8.33
C ARG A 75 1.28 -15.03 8.99
N VAL A 76 1.82 -15.19 10.19
CA VAL A 76 2.62 -14.15 10.86
C VAL A 76 4.07 -14.62 10.87
N LEU A 77 4.96 -13.86 10.23
CA LEU A 77 6.39 -14.18 10.10
C LEU A 77 7.22 -13.21 10.95
N PRO A 78 8.36 -13.65 11.49
CA PRO A 78 9.31 -12.76 12.15
C PRO A 78 10.08 -11.91 11.14
N LEU A 79 10.59 -10.77 11.61
CA LEU A 79 11.49 -9.89 10.87
C LEU A 79 12.82 -10.60 10.54
N THR A 80 12.93 -11.16 9.33
CA THR A 80 14.12 -11.86 8.84
C THR A 80 14.75 -11.18 7.63
N PHE A 81 16.08 -11.20 7.57
CA PHE A 81 16.85 -10.81 6.39
C PHE A 81 17.52 -12.05 5.79
N PRO A 82 17.87 -12.05 4.49
CA PRO A 82 18.65 -13.13 3.90
C PRO A 82 19.90 -13.48 4.72
N SER A 83 20.22 -14.77 4.80
CA SER A 83 21.25 -15.34 5.68
C SER A 83 22.68 -14.92 5.35
N ASP A 84 22.94 -14.43 4.14
CA ASP A 84 24.27 -13.96 3.75
C ASP A 84 24.43 -12.52 4.26
N ASN A 85 25.31 -12.26 5.24
CA ASN A 85 25.57 -10.94 5.86
C ASN A 85 24.42 -10.29 6.66
N PRO A 86 23.73 -10.98 7.59
CA PRO A 86 22.62 -10.45 8.38
C PRO A 86 22.99 -9.21 9.21
N LEU A 87 24.23 -9.14 9.69
CA LEU A 87 24.77 -7.99 10.43
C LEU A 87 24.94 -6.76 9.55
N GLU A 88 25.28 -6.95 8.27
CA GLU A 88 25.36 -5.86 7.31
C GLU A 88 23.95 -5.37 6.98
N TRP A 89 23.00 -6.26 6.70
CA TRP A 89 21.61 -5.89 6.42
C TRP A 89 20.94 -5.12 7.56
N LYS A 90 21.10 -5.59 8.80
CA LYS A 90 20.56 -4.93 9.99
C LYS A 90 21.22 -3.57 10.27
N LYS A 91 22.47 -3.35 9.81
CA LYS A 91 23.18 -2.07 9.96
C LYS A 91 22.90 -1.09 8.82
N LEU A 92 22.83 -1.58 7.58
CA LEU A 92 22.62 -0.75 6.38
C LEU A 92 21.18 -0.22 6.32
N PHE A 93 20.22 -0.99 6.84
CA PHE A 93 18.83 -0.67 6.75
C PHE A 93 18.21 -0.49 8.14
N LYS A 94 17.46 0.61 8.35
CA LYS A 94 16.51 0.66 9.47
C LYS A 94 15.63 -0.58 9.35
N PRO A 95 15.55 -1.46 10.37
CA PRO A 95 15.19 -2.87 10.20
C PRO A 95 13.87 -3.15 9.48
N CYS A 96 12.90 -2.23 9.53
CA CYS A 96 11.54 -2.56 9.15
C CYS A 96 11.11 -2.08 7.75
N ALA A 97 11.74 -1.05 7.15
CA ALA A 97 11.31 -0.54 5.84
C ALA A 97 11.95 -1.34 4.69
N ALA A 98 13.26 -1.54 4.77
CA ALA A 98 14.02 -2.15 3.69
C ALA A 98 13.73 -3.64 3.45
N GLN A 99 13.00 -4.31 4.34
CA GLN A 99 12.67 -5.71 4.13
C GLN A 99 11.83 -5.91 2.86
N ARG A 100 11.06 -4.90 2.42
CA ARG A 100 10.35 -4.96 1.14
C ARG A 100 11.28 -5.24 -0.05
N LEU A 101 12.54 -4.79 0.03
CA LEU A 101 13.57 -5.04 -0.98
C LEU A 101 13.98 -6.51 -1.07
N PHE A 102 13.74 -7.31 -0.03
CA PHE A 102 14.15 -8.71 0.07
C PHE A 102 12.98 -9.70 -0.03
N LEU A 103 11.74 -9.23 -0.21
CA LEU A 103 10.57 -10.09 -0.37
C LEU A 103 10.72 -11.14 -1.49
N PRO A 104 11.35 -10.85 -2.65
CA PRO A 104 11.59 -11.89 -3.66
C PRO A 104 12.40 -13.09 -3.15
N ASN A 105 13.29 -12.87 -2.18
CA ASN A 105 14.13 -13.90 -1.56
C ASN A 105 13.48 -14.55 -0.34
N LEU A 106 12.73 -13.78 0.45
CA LEU A 106 12.10 -14.30 1.67
C LEU A 106 10.88 -15.17 1.38
N LEU A 107 10.25 -14.97 0.21
CA LEU A 107 9.00 -15.61 -0.17
C LEU A 107 9.19 -16.43 -1.46
N GLU A 108 10.10 -17.39 -1.39
CA GLU A 108 10.52 -18.20 -2.55
C GLU A 108 9.34 -18.95 -3.18
N ASN A 109 8.37 -19.38 -2.35
CA ASN A 109 7.19 -20.12 -2.77
C ASN A 109 5.97 -19.24 -3.12
N VAL A 110 6.16 -17.92 -3.22
CA VAL A 110 5.09 -16.97 -3.57
C VAL A 110 5.41 -16.32 -4.92
N ASP A 111 4.47 -16.37 -5.85
CA ASP A 111 4.65 -15.86 -7.21
C ASP A 111 4.47 -14.35 -7.33
N SER A 112 3.48 -13.80 -6.62
CA SER A 112 3.08 -12.41 -6.72
C SER A 112 2.42 -11.95 -5.45
N ILE A 113 2.62 -10.67 -5.12
CA ILE A 113 2.07 -10.03 -3.93
C ILE A 113 1.66 -8.60 -4.23
N LEU A 114 0.70 -8.09 -3.46
CA LEU A 114 0.50 -6.66 -3.26
C LEU A 114 1.12 -6.33 -1.90
N TYR A 115 2.16 -5.51 -1.90
CA TYR A 115 2.77 -4.91 -0.72
C TYR A 115 2.09 -3.58 -0.41
N VAL A 116 1.89 -3.29 0.88
CA VAL A 116 1.30 -2.05 1.38
C VAL A 116 1.96 -1.60 2.68
N ASP A 117 2.17 -0.29 2.83
CA ASP A 117 2.60 0.33 4.09
C ASP A 117 1.46 0.26 5.13
N THR A 118 1.80 0.29 6.42
CA THR A 118 0.83 0.12 7.52
C THR A 118 -0.19 1.23 7.61
N ASP A 119 0.18 2.43 7.19
CA ASP A 119 -0.63 3.64 7.14
C ASP A 119 -1.36 3.76 5.79
N THR A 120 -1.90 2.64 5.29
CA THR A 120 -2.77 2.61 4.11
C THR A 120 -4.15 2.05 4.45
N LEU A 121 -5.19 2.48 3.74
CA LEU A 121 -6.55 1.94 3.88
C LEU A 121 -7.18 1.77 2.49
N PHE A 122 -7.92 0.68 2.32
CA PHE A 122 -8.62 0.36 1.08
C PHE A 122 -10.04 0.94 1.12
N LEU A 123 -10.37 1.78 0.14
CA LEU A 123 -11.73 2.30 -0.09
C LEU A 123 -12.40 1.59 -1.28
N THR A 124 -11.79 0.51 -1.76
CA THR A 124 -12.23 -0.34 -2.87
C THR A 124 -11.83 -1.78 -2.54
N PRO A 125 -12.48 -2.81 -3.12
CA PRO A 125 -12.02 -4.19 -3.03
C PRO A 125 -10.56 -4.31 -3.50
N VAL A 126 -9.72 -5.06 -2.78
CA VAL A 126 -8.28 -5.19 -3.08
C VAL A 126 -8.03 -5.74 -4.49
N GLU A 127 -8.99 -6.50 -5.01
CA GLU A 127 -9.03 -7.02 -6.37
C GLU A 127 -8.87 -5.92 -7.41
N SER A 128 -9.36 -4.70 -7.11
CA SER A 128 -9.23 -3.54 -7.99
C SER A 128 -7.76 -3.16 -8.22
N VAL A 129 -6.92 -3.29 -7.18
CA VAL A 129 -5.47 -3.12 -7.29
C VAL A 129 -4.87 -4.33 -7.99
N TRP A 130 -5.22 -5.55 -7.53
CA TRP A 130 -4.67 -6.81 -8.05
C TRP A 130 -4.86 -6.97 -9.56
N GLN A 131 -5.99 -6.50 -10.11
CA GLN A 131 -6.29 -6.56 -11.54
C GLN A 131 -5.24 -5.87 -12.41
N HIS A 132 -4.43 -4.95 -11.87
CA HIS A 132 -3.33 -4.34 -12.61
C HIS A 132 -2.24 -5.33 -13.00
N PHE A 133 -2.08 -6.48 -12.33
CA PHE A 133 -1.18 -7.55 -12.81
C PHE A 133 -1.55 -8.02 -14.23
N TYR A 134 -2.84 -8.07 -14.56
CA TYR A 134 -3.30 -8.48 -15.90
C TYR A 134 -3.01 -7.43 -16.98
N LYS A 135 -2.59 -6.23 -16.60
CA LYS A 135 -2.17 -5.16 -17.51
C LYS A 135 -0.66 -5.15 -17.73
N PHE A 136 0.09 -6.02 -17.05
CA PHE A 136 1.54 -6.09 -17.24
C PHE A 136 1.86 -6.64 -18.62
N ASN A 137 2.80 -6.00 -19.31
CA ASN A 137 3.43 -6.60 -20.48
C ASN A 137 4.40 -7.72 -20.06
N ALA A 138 5.09 -8.34 -21.02
CA ALA A 138 6.01 -9.45 -20.74
C ALA A 138 7.21 -9.08 -19.86
N SER A 139 7.61 -7.80 -19.83
CA SER A 139 8.80 -7.32 -19.13
C SER A 139 8.52 -6.82 -17.71
N GLN A 140 7.33 -6.26 -17.48
CA GLN A 140 6.97 -5.61 -16.22
C GLN A 140 6.93 -6.59 -15.05
N MET A 141 7.53 -6.22 -13.92
CA MET A 141 7.59 -7.04 -12.72
C MET A 141 7.01 -6.35 -11.48
N ALA A 142 6.74 -5.05 -11.55
CA ALA A 142 6.10 -4.31 -10.47
C ALA A 142 5.13 -3.26 -10.98
N ALA A 143 4.25 -2.78 -10.10
CA ALA A 143 3.50 -1.56 -10.33
C ALA A 143 3.47 -0.64 -9.11
N LEU A 144 3.59 0.66 -9.39
CA LEU A 144 3.65 1.75 -8.44
C LEU A 144 2.90 2.98 -8.98
N ALA A 145 2.53 3.88 -8.07
CA ALA A 145 2.00 5.20 -8.43
C ALA A 145 3.14 6.21 -8.48
N PRO A 146 3.02 7.29 -9.28
CA PRO A 146 3.93 8.42 -9.18
C PRO A 146 3.99 8.95 -7.75
N GLU A 147 5.15 9.43 -7.33
CA GLU A 147 5.28 10.10 -6.02
C GLU A 147 4.47 11.41 -6.01
N HIS A 148 4.44 12.12 -7.14
CA HIS A 148 3.65 13.33 -7.33
C HIS A 148 3.00 13.33 -8.70
N GLU A 149 1.96 14.16 -8.86
CA GLU A 149 1.30 14.41 -10.15
C GLU A 149 1.74 15.72 -10.82
N ASP A 150 2.27 16.68 -10.03
CA ASP A 150 2.69 18.00 -10.51
C ASP A 150 4.22 18.19 -10.35
N PRO A 151 4.97 18.45 -11.45
CA PRO A 151 6.41 18.70 -11.40
C PRO A 151 6.81 19.94 -10.61
N ASN A 152 5.94 20.93 -10.43
CA ASN A 152 6.30 22.13 -9.68
C ASN A 152 6.45 21.88 -8.17
N VAL A 153 5.78 20.85 -7.66
CA VAL A 153 5.78 20.48 -6.24
C VAL A 153 6.49 19.15 -5.97
N GLY A 154 6.92 18.45 -7.01
CA GLY A 154 7.54 17.14 -6.89
C GLY A 154 8.86 17.15 -6.13
N TRP A 155 9.03 16.23 -5.16
CA TRP A 155 10.26 16.14 -4.39
C TRP A 155 11.44 15.64 -5.23
N TYR A 156 11.24 14.57 -6.01
CA TYR A 156 12.33 13.93 -6.76
C TYR A 156 12.98 14.87 -7.77
N ASN A 157 12.20 15.56 -8.58
CA ASN A 157 12.75 16.45 -9.61
C ASN A 157 13.39 17.73 -9.06
N ARG A 158 13.08 18.11 -7.81
CA ARG A 158 13.61 19.33 -7.18
C ARG A 158 14.80 19.07 -6.28
N PHE A 159 14.83 17.91 -5.61
CA PHE A 159 15.74 17.67 -4.49
C PHE A 159 16.54 16.38 -4.58
N ALA A 160 16.14 15.39 -5.39
CA ALA A 160 16.87 14.13 -5.45
C ALA A 160 18.27 14.34 -6.04
N LYS A 161 19.27 13.80 -5.34
CA LYS A 161 20.69 13.82 -5.77
C LYS A 161 21.14 12.49 -6.35
N HIS A 162 20.21 11.60 -6.65
CA HIS A 162 20.43 10.28 -7.22
C HIS A 162 19.43 10.04 -8.35
N PRO A 163 19.65 9.04 -9.22
CA PRO A 163 18.70 8.69 -10.27
C PRO A 163 17.34 8.27 -9.70
N TYR A 164 16.26 8.56 -10.41
CA TYR A 164 14.91 8.17 -10.03
C TYR A 164 14.05 7.87 -11.26
N TYR A 165 12.95 7.15 -11.07
CA TYR A 165 12.11 6.72 -12.19
C TYR A 165 11.33 7.89 -12.81
N GLY A 166 11.34 7.96 -14.14
CA GLY A 166 10.54 8.92 -14.89
C GLY A 166 10.85 10.38 -14.50
N LYS A 167 9.80 11.22 -14.46
CA LYS A 167 9.95 12.65 -14.18
C LYS A 167 9.78 12.99 -12.70
N LEU A 168 9.03 12.19 -11.95
CA LEU A 168 8.56 12.55 -10.61
C LEU A 168 8.92 11.50 -9.55
N GLY A 169 9.61 10.43 -9.94
CA GLY A 169 9.77 9.25 -9.09
C GLY A 169 8.45 8.55 -8.79
N VAL A 170 8.54 7.48 -8.01
CA VAL A 170 7.41 6.64 -7.63
C VAL A 170 7.36 6.41 -6.13
N ASN A 171 6.15 6.26 -5.59
CA ASN A 171 5.93 5.99 -4.17
C ASN A 171 5.76 4.48 -3.93
N SER A 172 6.55 3.89 -3.03
CA SER A 172 6.57 2.45 -2.77
C SER A 172 5.57 1.96 -1.71
N GLY A 173 4.71 2.84 -1.19
CA GLY A 173 3.78 2.49 -0.10
C GLY A 173 2.61 1.62 -0.51
N VAL A 174 2.34 1.51 -1.81
CA VAL A 174 1.47 0.49 -2.39
C VAL A 174 2.22 -0.04 -3.60
N MET A 175 2.51 -1.34 -3.65
CA MET A 175 3.37 -1.94 -4.68
C MET A 175 2.89 -3.32 -5.08
N LEU A 176 2.50 -3.50 -6.34
CA LEU A 176 2.36 -4.84 -6.89
C LEU A 176 3.74 -5.38 -7.23
N MET A 177 4.03 -6.61 -6.83
CA MET A 177 5.31 -7.27 -7.03
C MET A 177 5.09 -8.66 -7.61
N ASN A 178 5.58 -8.89 -8.83
CA ASN A 178 5.69 -10.23 -9.39
C ASN A 178 7.03 -10.83 -8.96
N LEU A 179 7.02 -11.53 -7.83
CA LEU A 179 8.23 -12.06 -7.20
C LEU A 179 8.96 -13.06 -8.11
N THR A 180 8.23 -13.83 -8.91
CA THR A 180 8.84 -14.75 -9.88
C THR A 180 9.66 -14.00 -10.93
N ARG A 181 9.13 -12.91 -11.50
CA ARG A 181 9.89 -12.05 -12.43
C ARG A 181 11.01 -11.29 -11.73
N MET A 182 10.81 -10.81 -10.51
CA MET A 182 11.86 -10.12 -9.73
C MET A 182 13.04 -11.05 -9.41
N ARG A 183 12.77 -12.33 -9.09
CA ARG A 183 13.80 -13.36 -8.91
C ARG A 183 14.54 -13.64 -10.21
N ALA A 184 13.81 -13.81 -11.32
CA ALA A 184 14.42 -14.01 -12.65
C ALA A 184 15.29 -12.82 -13.09
N PHE A 185 14.88 -11.60 -12.71
CA PHE A 185 15.63 -10.36 -12.91
C PHE A 185 16.82 -10.20 -11.95
N ARG A 186 17.02 -11.13 -11.00
CA ARG A 186 18.07 -11.06 -9.97
C ARG A 186 18.02 -9.75 -9.17
N TRP A 187 16.82 -9.28 -8.84
CA TRP A 187 16.55 -8.04 -8.11
C TRP A 187 17.52 -7.76 -6.94
N ARG A 188 17.81 -8.79 -6.13
CA ARG A 188 18.70 -8.71 -4.97
C ARG A 188 20.10 -8.19 -5.32
N GLU A 189 20.63 -8.55 -6.49
CA GLU A 189 21.99 -8.18 -6.92
C GLU A 189 22.12 -6.66 -7.13
N TYR A 190 21.02 -5.93 -7.32
CA TYR A 190 21.01 -4.47 -7.46
C TYR A 190 20.94 -3.72 -6.13
N VAL A 191 20.33 -4.32 -5.10
CA VAL A 191 20.00 -3.63 -3.84
C VAL A 191 21.26 -3.14 -3.11
N VAL A 192 22.25 -4.02 -2.89
CA VAL A 192 23.49 -3.66 -2.16
C VAL A 192 24.33 -2.66 -2.92
N PRO A 193 24.65 -2.87 -4.20
CA PRO A 193 25.51 -1.95 -4.93
C PRO A 193 24.90 -0.54 -5.00
N ILE A 194 23.58 -0.44 -5.23
CA ILE A 194 22.86 0.84 -5.23
C ILE A 194 22.94 1.50 -3.85
N TYR A 195 22.59 0.76 -2.79
CA TYR A 195 22.70 1.30 -1.43
C TYR A 195 24.11 1.82 -1.16
N ARG A 196 25.15 1.00 -1.38
CA ARG A 196 26.55 1.38 -1.09
C ARG A 196 26.98 2.61 -1.88
N LYS A 197 26.57 2.71 -3.15
CA LYS A 197 26.88 3.85 -4.03
C LYS A 197 26.18 5.13 -3.59
N TYR A 198 24.90 5.05 -3.21
CA TYR A 198 24.06 6.24 -2.98
C TYR A 198 23.69 6.49 -1.51
N LYS A 199 24.26 5.75 -0.54
CA LYS A 199 23.89 5.84 0.90
C LYS A 199 23.91 7.25 1.50
N LEU A 200 24.74 8.16 0.96
CA LEU A 200 24.82 9.56 1.42
C LEU A 200 23.87 10.51 0.67
N GLN A 201 23.24 10.05 -0.41
CA GLN A 201 22.35 10.82 -1.28
C GLN A 201 20.88 10.38 -1.16
N ILE A 202 20.66 9.12 -0.78
CA ILE A 202 19.34 8.55 -0.52
C ILE A 202 18.72 9.22 0.71
N THR A 203 17.50 9.75 0.55
CA THR A 203 16.72 10.42 1.61
C THR A 203 15.56 9.54 2.08
N TRP A 204 14.85 8.89 1.16
CA TRP A 204 13.70 8.01 1.42
C TRP A 204 14.09 6.53 1.51
N GLY A 205 15.37 6.24 1.76
CA GLY A 205 15.85 4.89 2.06
C GLY A 205 15.60 3.89 0.93
N ASP A 206 14.76 2.92 1.23
CA ASP A 206 14.37 1.83 0.34
C ASP A 206 13.55 2.27 -0.87
N GLN A 207 12.70 3.29 -0.72
CA GLN A 207 11.97 3.85 -1.86
C GLN A 207 12.92 4.43 -2.93
N ASP A 208 14.02 5.06 -2.50
CA ASP A 208 15.01 5.60 -3.43
C ASP A 208 15.77 4.49 -4.15
N ILE A 209 16.07 3.36 -3.47
CA ILE A 209 16.67 2.19 -4.13
C ILE A 209 15.74 1.66 -5.22
N ILE A 210 14.44 1.53 -4.93
CA ILE A 210 13.43 1.11 -5.90
C ILE A 210 13.40 2.07 -7.10
N ASN A 211 13.39 3.39 -6.83
CA ASN A 211 13.43 4.42 -7.86
C ASN A 211 14.70 4.34 -8.73
N ILE A 212 15.88 4.11 -8.13
CA ILE A 212 17.14 3.98 -8.86
C ILE A 212 17.12 2.71 -9.73
N ILE A 213 16.62 1.57 -9.24
CA ILE A 213 16.49 0.34 -10.05
C ILE A 213 15.63 0.62 -11.29
N PHE A 214 14.45 1.21 -11.10
CA PHE A 214 13.55 1.47 -12.22
C PHE A 214 14.01 2.62 -13.12
N HIS A 215 14.84 3.55 -12.63
CA HIS A 215 15.51 4.52 -13.51
C HIS A 215 16.34 3.83 -14.60
N TYR A 216 17.13 2.82 -14.22
CA TYR A 216 17.97 2.07 -15.17
C TYR A 216 17.20 0.96 -15.91
N HIS A 217 16.03 0.56 -15.41
CA HIS A 217 15.20 -0.50 -15.97
C HIS A 217 13.73 -0.06 -16.10
N PRO A 218 13.44 0.99 -16.90
CA PRO A 218 12.11 1.59 -16.91
C PRO A 218 11.03 0.69 -17.52
N ASP A 219 11.44 -0.26 -18.37
CA ASP A 219 10.57 -1.27 -18.99
C ASP A 219 10.03 -2.31 -17.99
N LYS A 220 10.61 -2.38 -16.78
CA LYS A 220 10.22 -3.32 -15.72
C LYS A 220 9.09 -2.81 -14.83
N LEU A 221 8.70 -1.54 -14.96
CA LEU A 221 7.68 -0.91 -14.13
C LEU A 221 6.40 -0.61 -14.91
N TYR A 222 5.27 -0.96 -14.31
CA TYR A 222 3.95 -0.51 -14.73
C TYR A 222 3.48 0.63 -13.82
N ILE A 223 3.10 1.77 -14.40
CA ILE A 223 2.57 2.89 -13.59
C ILE A 223 1.05 2.80 -13.53
N TYR A 224 0.50 2.72 -12.32
CA TYR A 224 -0.93 2.93 -12.11
C TYR A 224 -1.22 4.34 -11.59
N SER A 225 -2.50 4.69 -11.61
CA SER A 225 -2.97 6.02 -11.20
C SER A 225 -2.67 6.33 -9.72
N CYS A 226 -2.41 7.60 -9.42
CA CYS A 226 -2.37 8.18 -8.07
C CYS A 226 -3.54 7.79 -7.16
N ARG A 227 -4.72 7.43 -7.70
CA ARG A 227 -5.86 7.00 -6.89
C ARG A 227 -5.61 5.72 -6.09
N PHE A 228 -4.63 4.92 -6.50
CA PHE A 228 -4.21 3.67 -5.84
C PHE A 228 -3.10 3.85 -4.80
N ASN A 229 -2.66 5.09 -4.57
CA ASN A 229 -1.75 5.47 -3.51
C ASN A 229 -1.97 6.96 -3.18
N TYR A 230 -3.19 7.29 -2.73
CA TYR A 230 -3.62 8.66 -2.58
C TYR A 230 -3.13 9.25 -1.24
N ARG A 231 -2.22 10.22 -1.33
CA ARG A 231 -1.59 10.87 -0.18
C ARG A 231 -2.10 12.31 0.01
N PRO A 232 -1.86 12.93 1.18
CA PRO A 232 -2.24 14.32 1.44
C PRO A 232 -1.66 15.32 0.44
N ASP A 233 -0.47 15.05 -0.10
CA ASP A 233 0.15 15.88 -1.13
C ASP A 233 -0.73 16.06 -2.38
N HIS A 234 -1.71 15.16 -2.63
CA HIS A 234 -2.63 15.26 -3.76
C HIS A 234 -3.79 16.26 -3.58
N CYS A 235 -4.00 16.76 -2.37
CA CYS A 235 -5.05 17.74 -2.07
C CYS A 235 -4.66 18.83 -1.08
N MET A 236 -3.42 18.83 -0.57
CA MET A 236 -2.95 19.80 0.42
C MET A 236 -3.05 21.25 -0.09
N TYR A 237 -2.72 21.50 -1.36
CA TYR A 237 -2.79 22.84 -1.98
C TYR A 237 -3.95 22.97 -2.97
N THR A 238 -4.07 22.01 -3.89
CA THR A 238 -5.17 21.87 -4.83
C THR A 238 -5.30 20.39 -5.20
N SER A 239 -6.44 19.99 -5.77
CA SER A 239 -6.61 18.62 -6.24
C SER A 239 -5.81 18.41 -7.52
N VAL A 240 -4.76 17.58 -7.43
CA VAL A 240 -3.87 17.27 -8.56
C VAL A 240 -4.09 15.86 -9.12
N CYS A 241 -4.78 14.98 -8.39
CA CYS A 241 -5.07 13.61 -8.83
C CYS A 241 -6.44 13.52 -9.54
N LYS A 242 -6.47 13.89 -10.83
CA LYS A 242 -7.69 13.88 -11.67
C LYS A 242 -8.42 12.53 -11.74
N PRO A 243 -7.73 11.37 -11.76
CA PRO A 243 -8.41 10.09 -11.66
C PRO A 243 -9.16 9.87 -10.34
N ALA A 244 -8.69 10.45 -9.22
CA ALA A 244 -9.40 10.36 -7.94
C ALA A 244 -10.66 11.25 -7.93
N GLU A 245 -10.62 12.44 -8.52
CA GLU A 245 -11.82 13.29 -8.69
C GLU A 245 -12.91 12.56 -9.52
N SER A 246 -12.52 12.01 -10.66
CA SER A 246 -13.45 11.36 -11.58
C SER A 246 -13.91 9.98 -11.10
N GLN A 247 -13.06 9.18 -10.46
CA GLN A 247 -13.36 7.77 -10.15
C GLN A 247 -13.37 7.44 -8.66
N GLY A 248 -12.97 8.36 -7.78
CA GLY A 248 -12.84 8.15 -6.33
C GLY A 248 -11.45 7.67 -5.92
N VAL A 249 -11.08 7.89 -4.65
CA VAL A 249 -9.85 7.36 -4.06
C VAL A 249 -10.01 5.85 -3.86
N ALA A 250 -9.06 5.06 -4.38
CA ALA A 250 -9.09 3.60 -4.26
C ALA A 250 -8.31 3.12 -3.01
N VAL A 251 -7.12 3.66 -2.81
CA VAL A 251 -6.29 3.39 -1.62
C VAL A 251 -5.83 4.74 -1.09
N ILE A 252 -6.15 5.03 0.16
CA ILE A 252 -5.69 6.22 0.88
C ILE A 252 -4.43 5.85 1.67
N HIS A 253 -3.44 6.75 1.69
CA HIS A 253 -2.16 6.54 2.35
C HIS A 253 -1.87 7.73 3.27
N GLY A 254 -2.00 7.49 4.57
CA GLY A 254 -1.74 8.44 5.67
C GLY A 254 -0.26 8.69 5.94
N SER A 255 0.53 8.78 4.87
CA SER A 255 1.99 8.96 4.91
C SER A 255 2.40 10.09 5.86
N ARG A 256 3.61 10.04 6.43
CA ARG A 256 4.11 11.05 7.39
C ARG A 256 3.22 11.19 8.66
N GLY A 257 2.41 10.18 8.99
CA GLY A 257 1.56 10.17 10.18
C GLY A 257 0.28 10.99 10.04
N PHE A 258 -0.17 11.27 8.81
CA PHE A 258 -1.32 12.13 8.57
C PHE A 258 -2.68 11.53 8.96
N PHE A 259 -2.75 10.24 9.29
CA PHE A 259 -3.93 9.66 9.94
C PHE A 259 -4.12 10.13 11.39
N HIS A 260 -3.04 10.52 12.07
CA HIS A 260 -3.06 10.94 13.47
C HIS A 260 -2.79 12.43 13.65
N SER A 261 -2.75 13.19 12.55
CA SER A 261 -2.38 14.60 12.56
C SER A 261 -3.58 15.50 12.27
N GLU A 262 -3.82 16.47 13.16
CA GLU A 262 -4.82 17.53 12.96
C GLU A 262 -4.55 18.40 11.73
N LYS A 263 -3.35 18.31 11.14
CA LYS A 263 -3.01 19.00 9.88
C LYS A 263 -3.78 18.47 8.67
N GLN A 264 -4.32 17.25 8.75
CA GLN A 264 -5.07 16.60 7.67
C GLN A 264 -6.35 15.93 8.22
N PRO A 265 -7.35 16.72 8.65
CA PRO A 265 -8.58 16.21 9.29
C PRO A 265 -9.37 15.24 8.42
N ILE A 266 -9.30 15.35 7.09
CA ILE A 266 -9.93 14.38 6.18
C ILE A 266 -9.31 12.99 6.29
N PHE A 267 -7.97 12.92 6.39
CA PHE A 267 -7.26 11.65 6.55
C PHE A 267 -7.56 11.04 7.93
N GLN A 268 -7.58 11.88 8.96
CA GLN A 268 -7.98 11.47 10.32
C GLN A 268 -9.43 10.97 10.36
N ALA A 269 -10.37 11.67 9.72
CA ALA A 269 -11.77 11.27 9.63
C ALA A 269 -11.93 9.87 9.00
N VAL A 270 -11.25 9.62 7.87
CA VAL A 270 -11.27 8.30 7.21
C VAL A 270 -10.68 7.23 8.13
N TYR A 271 -9.52 7.48 8.73
CA TYR A 271 -8.88 6.52 9.62
C TYR A 271 -9.75 6.19 10.83
N ARG A 272 -10.32 7.21 11.47
CA ARG A 272 -11.21 7.09 12.62
C ARG A 272 -12.42 6.21 12.33
N SER A 273 -13.05 6.36 11.15
CA SER A 273 -14.17 5.48 10.76
C SER A 273 -13.78 4.02 10.71
N PHE A 274 -12.58 3.69 10.20
CA PHE A 274 -12.10 2.31 10.22
C PHE A 274 -11.70 1.83 11.61
N GLU A 275 -11.18 2.72 12.46
CA GLU A 275 -10.81 2.39 13.84
C GLU A 275 -12.04 2.01 14.67
N GLU A 276 -13.08 2.83 14.61
CA GLU A 276 -14.32 2.65 15.37
C GLU A 276 -15.18 1.49 14.83
N PHE A 277 -15.14 1.23 13.52
CA PHE A 277 -15.92 0.14 12.90
C PHE A 277 -15.50 -1.24 13.41
N GLN A 278 -16.49 -2.04 13.81
CA GLN A 278 -16.31 -3.44 14.19
C GLN A 278 -16.52 -4.35 12.98
N LEU A 279 -15.53 -5.18 12.69
CA LEU A 279 -15.58 -6.10 11.55
C LEU A 279 -16.75 -7.08 11.71
N GLY A 280 -17.61 -7.19 10.69
CA GLY A 280 -18.85 -7.97 10.73
C GLY A 280 -20.10 -7.16 11.10
N GLY A 281 -19.95 -5.88 11.49
CA GLY A 281 -21.06 -4.94 11.66
C GLY A 281 -21.72 -4.52 10.34
N ASP A 282 -22.77 -3.71 10.44
CA ASP A 282 -23.49 -3.17 9.29
C ASP A 282 -22.65 -2.06 8.65
N ILE A 283 -22.12 -2.30 7.43
CA ILE A 283 -21.23 -1.36 6.76
C ILE A 283 -21.92 0.00 6.51
N TYR A 284 -23.24 0.02 6.33
CA TYR A 284 -23.97 1.27 6.11
C TYR A 284 -24.10 2.08 7.39
N ARG A 285 -24.66 1.45 8.43
CA ARG A 285 -24.96 2.13 9.70
C ARG A 285 -23.72 2.39 10.54
N ASP A 286 -22.81 1.41 10.58
CA ASP A 286 -21.70 1.41 11.54
C ASP A 286 -20.39 1.96 10.93
N PHE A 287 -20.33 2.14 9.61
CA PHE A 287 -19.14 2.68 8.93
C PHE A 287 -19.45 3.88 8.02
N TYR A 288 -20.34 3.71 7.04
CA TYR A 288 -20.60 4.75 6.04
C TYR A 288 -21.21 6.02 6.65
N GLN A 289 -22.24 5.89 7.48
CA GLN A 289 -22.88 7.04 8.13
C GLN A 289 -21.91 7.82 9.04
N PRO A 290 -21.13 7.17 9.95
CA PRO A 290 -20.09 7.86 10.71
C PRO A 290 -19.03 8.54 9.83
N LEU A 291 -18.58 7.88 8.75
CA LEU A 291 -17.61 8.45 7.82
C LEU A 291 -18.13 9.73 7.16
N GLU A 292 -19.38 9.73 6.69
CA GLU A 292 -20.00 10.91 6.10
C GLU A 292 -20.01 12.08 7.09
N VAL A 293 -20.46 11.84 8.32
CA VAL A 293 -20.47 12.84 9.41
C VAL A 293 -19.06 13.36 9.72
N TYR A 294 -18.05 12.49 9.79
CA TYR A 294 -16.67 12.92 10.08
C TYR A 294 -16.06 13.72 8.93
N LEU A 295 -16.35 13.36 7.68
CA LEU A 295 -15.91 14.13 6.51
C LEU A 295 -16.63 15.49 6.44
N GLU A 296 -17.88 15.56 6.84
CA GLU A 296 -18.64 16.81 6.95
C GLU A 296 -18.18 17.71 8.09
N ALA A 297 -17.56 17.18 9.14
CA ALA A 297 -16.92 18.00 10.17
C ALA A 297 -15.54 18.54 9.71
N ALA A 298 -14.89 17.86 8.77
CA ALA A 298 -13.50 18.10 8.34
C ALA A 298 -13.35 19.06 7.12
N GLN A 299 -14.34 19.92 6.83
CA GLN A 299 -14.43 20.64 5.55
C GLN A 299 -13.46 21.81 5.39
N ASN A 300 -12.87 22.32 6.46
CA ASN A 300 -12.19 23.63 6.48
C ASN A 300 -10.78 23.63 5.85
N ASN A 301 -10.52 22.80 4.83
CA ASN A 301 -9.27 22.80 4.08
C ASN A 301 -9.46 22.32 2.62
N ASN A 302 -8.39 22.39 1.82
CA ASN A 302 -8.40 22.01 0.41
C ASN A 302 -8.82 20.55 0.15
N CYS A 303 -8.43 19.62 1.02
CA CYS A 303 -8.89 18.23 0.94
C CYS A 303 -10.40 18.10 1.27
N GLY A 304 -10.91 18.94 2.18
CA GLY A 304 -12.32 19.00 2.58
C GLY A 304 -13.25 19.48 1.47
N ASN A 305 -12.76 20.36 0.59
CA ASN A 305 -13.47 20.83 -0.61
C ASN A 305 -13.74 19.70 -1.62
N ILE A 306 -12.92 18.64 -1.61
CA ILE A 306 -13.06 17.50 -2.51
C ILE A 306 -13.42 16.21 -1.75
N ARG A 307 -13.96 16.30 -0.54
CA ARG A 307 -14.25 15.15 0.33
C ARG A 307 -15.09 14.04 -0.33
N TYR A 308 -15.92 14.39 -1.31
CA TYR A 308 -16.74 13.44 -2.07
C TYR A 308 -15.93 12.30 -2.73
N ILE A 309 -14.64 12.55 -3.05
CA ILE A 309 -13.78 11.53 -3.68
C ILE A 309 -13.51 10.33 -2.77
N PHE A 310 -13.58 10.52 -1.44
CA PHE A 310 -13.35 9.47 -0.45
C PHE A 310 -14.59 8.58 -0.27
N LEU A 311 -15.79 9.11 -0.55
CA LEU A 311 -17.05 8.36 -0.47
C LEU A 311 -17.39 7.62 -1.76
N LYS A 312 -16.90 8.08 -2.92
CA LYS A 312 -17.35 7.63 -4.24
C LYS A 312 -17.25 6.12 -4.46
N ASN A 313 -16.13 5.51 -4.08
CA ASN A 313 -15.97 4.06 -4.21
C ASN A 313 -16.80 3.30 -3.16
N ILE A 314 -16.86 3.79 -1.92
CA ILE A 314 -17.64 3.15 -0.87
C ILE A 314 -19.12 3.08 -1.28
N LYS A 315 -19.71 4.21 -1.73
CA LYS A 315 -21.07 4.26 -2.28
C LYS A 315 -21.28 3.24 -3.39
N LYS A 316 -20.34 3.19 -4.34
CA LYS A 316 -20.38 2.26 -5.47
C LYS A 316 -20.39 0.79 -5.04
N TYR A 317 -19.61 0.40 -4.04
CA TYR A 317 -19.52 -1.01 -3.61
C TYR A 317 -20.58 -1.42 -2.59
N MET A 318 -21.29 -0.46 -2.04
CA MET A 318 -22.47 -0.66 -1.19
C MET A 318 -23.79 -0.57 -1.97
N ASP A 319 -23.74 -0.37 -3.29
CA ASP A 319 -24.90 -0.11 -4.14
C ASP A 319 -25.80 1.02 -3.62
N ILE A 320 -25.21 2.05 -2.99
CA ILE A 320 -25.92 3.24 -2.54
C ILE A 320 -26.16 4.12 -3.78
N ASP A 321 -27.43 4.30 -4.14
CA ASP A 321 -27.83 5.08 -5.31
C ASP A 321 -27.26 6.51 -5.28
N PHE A 322 -26.88 7.01 -6.46
CA PHE A 322 -26.45 8.40 -6.69
C PHE A 322 -27.63 9.41 -6.70
N GLY A 323 -28.82 8.99 -6.26
CA GLY A 323 -30.04 9.78 -6.29
C GLY A 323 -30.30 10.48 -4.97
N ASN A 324 -30.29 11.82 -5.01
CA ASN A 324 -30.61 12.78 -3.94
C ASN A 324 -29.46 13.16 -3.01
N THR A 325 -28.49 13.91 -3.53
CA THR A 325 -28.02 15.15 -2.89
C THR A 325 -27.63 16.15 -3.97
#